data_AF-A0AAU6IRX2-F1
#
_entry.id   AF-A0AAU6IRX2-F1
#
_cell.length_a   1.000
_cell.length_b   1.000
_cell.length_c   1.000
_cell.angle_alpha   90.00
_cell.angle_beta   90.00
_cell.angle_gamma   90.00
#
_symmetry.space_group_name_H-M   'P 1'
#
loop_
_entity.id
_entity.type
_entity.pdbx_description
1 polymer ?
#
loop_
_entity_poly.entity_id
_entity_poly.type
_entity_poly.pdbx_seq_one_letter_code
_entity_poly.pdbx_strand_id
1 'polypeptide(L)' 'MNTAHRPVSHRQLPDWLTEGTAAVDEGGHGRRGIVQFIGEWEDPATRRVTDCAIFLRPEGGGAEWIVADHRTLTQG' A
#
# COMPACT_ATOMS: atom_id res chain seq x y z
N MET A 1 -22.62 16.86 -6.70
CA MET A 1 -22.16 16.18 -5.47
C MET A 1 -20.65 16.18 -5.53
N ASN A 2 -19.99 17.07 -4.77
CA ASN A 2 -18.53 17.17 -4.75
C ASN A 2 -17.97 15.98 -3.97
N THR A 3 -17.46 14.96 -4.65
CA THR A 3 -16.53 13.98 -4.07
C THR A 3 -15.20 14.70 -3.83
N ALA A 4 -15.14 15.47 -2.75
CA ALA A 4 -13.85 15.86 -2.19
C ALA A 4 -13.19 14.55 -1.74
N HIS A 5 -12.21 14.07 -2.51
CA HIS A 5 -11.23 13.12 -2.00
C HIS A 5 -10.70 13.73 -0.71
N ARG A 6 -11.10 13.15 0.44
CA ARG A 6 -10.53 13.55 1.72
C ARG A 6 -9.02 13.48 1.54
N PRO A 7 -8.25 14.54 1.86
CA PRO A 7 -6.81 14.41 1.89
C PRO A 7 -6.51 13.34 2.94
N VAL A 8 -6.14 12.17 2.45
CA VAL A 8 -5.57 11.08 3.22
C VAL A 8 -4.54 11.72 4.12
N SER A 9 -4.72 11.60 5.42
CA SER A 9 -3.73 12.07 6.37
C SER A 9 -2.51 11.18 6.16
N HIS A 10 -1.61 11.58 5.26
CA HIS A 10 -0.27 11.02 5.00
C HIS A 10 0.61 10.92 6.27
N ARG A 11 0.09 11.38 7.42
CA ARG A 11 0.81 11.66 8.66
C ARG A 11 1.38 10.44 9.37
N GLN A 12 1.27 9.23 8.81
CA GLN A 12 1.85 8.02 9.39
C GLN A 12 2.59 7.13 8.41
N LEU A 13 2.70 7.49 7.12
CA LEU A 13 3.54 6.71 6.21
C LEU A 13 5.01 7.14 6.37
N PRO A 14 5.96 6.20 6.34
CA PRO A 14 7.37 6.54 6.28
C PRO A 14 7.72 7.35 5.02
N ASP A 15 8.68 8.26 5.12
CA ASP A 15 9.08 9.14 4.01
C ASP A 15 9.58 8.38 2.77
N TRP A 16 10.11 7.16 2.96
CA TRP A 16 10.58 6.31 1.87
C TRP A 16 9.44 5.66 1.07
N LEU A 17 8.26 5.54 1.67
CA LEU A 17 7.15 4.76 1.13
C LEU A 17 6.31 5.62 0.20
N THR A 18 6.79 5.75 -1.03
CA THR A 18 6.17 6.51 -2.12
C THR A 18 5.94 5.62 -3.35
N GLU A 19 5.06 6.05 -4.25
CA GLU A 19 4.89 5.39 -5.56
C GLU A 19 6.22 5.28 -6.32
N GLY A 20 6.42 4.14 -6.98
CA GLY A 20 7.66 3.80 -7.70
C GLY A 20 8.78 3.26 -6.82
N THR A 21 8.66 3.30 -5.49
CA THR A 21 9.67 2.75 -4.58
C THR A 21 9.56 1.23 -4.48
N ALA A 22 10.69 0.54 -4.39
CA ALA A 22 10.75 -0.89 -4.07
C ALA A 22 10.51 -1.11 -2.56
N ALA A 23 9.65 -2.07 -2.24
CA ALA A 23 9.34 -2.46 -0.88
C ALA A 23 9.37 -3.98 -0.73
N VAL A 24 9.72 -4.43 0.47
CA VAL A 24 9.66 -5.84 0.87
C VAL A 24 8.54 -6.01 1.89
N ASP A 25 7.56 -6.86 1.57
CA ASP A 25 6.49 -7.26 2.49
C ASP A 25 6.92 -8.44 3.35
N GLU A 26 7.41 -8.13 4.56
CA GLU A 26 7.82 -9.11 5.56
C GLU A 26 6.61 -9.92 6.08
N GLY A 27 5.43 -9.29 6.14
CA GLY A 27 4.18 -9.96 6.52
C GLY A 27 3.71 -10.98 5.47
N GLY A 28 4.18 -10.84 4.24
CA GLY A 28 3.85 -11.68 3.10
C GLY A 28 4.95 -12.66 2.70
N HIS A 29 5.79 -13.15 3.62
CA HIS A 29 6.92 -14.05 3.34
C HIS A 29 8.08 -13.39 2.55
N GLY A 30 8.35 -12.10 2.78
CA GLY A 30 9.45 -11.40 2.13
C GLY A 30 9.23 -11.15 0.64
N ARG A 31 7.96 -11.01 0.23
CA ARG A 31 7.59 -10.71 -1.17
C ARG A 31 8.07 -9.30 -1.52
N ARG A 32 8.78 -9.17 -2.64
CA ARG A 32 9.30 -7.88 -3.14
C ARG A 32 8.42 -7.33 -4.26
N GLY A 33 8.13 -6.04 -4.20
CA GLY A 33 7.35 -5.36 -5.22
C GLY A 33 7.62 -3.86 -5.27
N ILE A 34 7.15 -3.24 -6.35
CA ILE A 34 7.15 -1.79 -6.55
C ILE A 34 5.80 -1.25 -6.09
N VAL A 35 5.83 -0.16 -5.33
CA VAL A 35 4.63 0.57 -4.91
C VAL A 35 4.00 1.20 -6.14
N GLN A 36 2.78 0.76 -6.48
CA GLN A 36 2.03 1.28 -7.61
C GLN A 36 1.15 2.47 -7.22
N PHE A 37 0.55 2.41 -6.04
CA PHE A 37 -0.40 3.40 -5.55
C PHE A 37 -0.53 3.30 -4.04
N ILE A 38 -0.84 4.42 -3.40
CA ILE A 38 -1.16 4.49 -1.97
C ILE A 38 -2.48 5.23 -1.80
N GLY A 39 -3.47 4.57 -1.19
CA GLY A 39 -4.76 5.20 -0.97
C GLY A 39 -5.78 4.31 -0.30
N GLU A 40 -7.04 4.75 -0.35
CA GLU A 40 -8.14 4.10 0.34
C GLU A 40 -8.42 2.71 -0.25
N TRP A 41 -8.52 1.72 0.63
CA TRP A 41 -8.94 0.37 0.29
C TRP A 41 -9.91 -0.19 1.32
N GLU A 42 -11.00 -0.76 0.86
CA GLU A 42 -11.94 -1.50 1.68
C GLU A 42 -11.64 -3.00 1.59
N ASP A 43 -11.30 -3.61 2.72
CA ASP A 43 -11.11 -5.06 2.80
C ASP A 43 -12.45 -5.76 2.49
N PRO A 44 -12.54 -6.57 1.43
CA PRO A 44 -13.80 -7.21 1.05
C PRO A 44 -14.26 -8.25 2.08
N ALA A 45 -13.35 -8.83 2.86
CA ALA A 45 -13.68 -9.83 3.88
C ALA A 45 -14.16 -9.19 5.18
N THR A 46 -13.52 -8.09 5.60
CA THR A 46 -13.82 -7.45 6.90
C THR A 46 -14.64 -6.17 6.80
N ARG A 47 -14.84 -5.64 5.59
CA ARG A 47 -15.48 -4.34 5.29
C ARG A 47 -14.79 -3.17 5.99
N ARG A 48 -13.54 -3.33 6.40
CA ARG A 48 -12.74 -2.27 7.03
C ARG A 48 -12.11 -1.41 5.95
N VAL A 49 -12.25 -0.11 6.10
CA VAL A 49 -11.61 0.88 5.25
C VAL A 49 -10.25 1.24 5.82
N THR A 50 -9.21 1.09 5.01
CA THR A 50 -7.84 1.54 5.30
C THR A 50 -7.51 2.69 4.37
N ASP A 51 -7.37 3.89 4.93
CA ASP A 51 -7.14 5.11 4.13
C ASP A 51 -5.79 5.11 3.39
N CYS A 52 -4.78 4.41 3.93
CA CYS A 52 -3.41 4.40 3.41
C CYS A 52 -2.94 2.97 3.07
N ALA A 53 -3.74 2.22 2.31
CA ALA A 53 -3.33 0.91 1.82
C ALA A 53 -2.32 1.04 0.67
N ILE A 54 -1.36 0.12 0.64
CA ILE A 54 -0.25 0.11 -0.31
C ILE A 54 -0.51 -0.98 -1.34
N PHE A 55 -0.57 -0.59 -2.60
CA PHE A 55 -0.76 -1.47 -3.73
C PHE A 55 0.61 -1.80 -4.32
N LEU A 56 1.01 -3.06 -4.31
CA LEU A 56 2.32 -3.54 -4.69
C LEU A 56 2.23 -4.47 -5.88
N ARG A 57 3.15 -4.30 -6.84
CA ARG A 57 3.28 -5.20 -7.99
C ARG A 57 4.66 -5.86 -8.02
N PRO A 58 4.77 -7.15 -8.38
CA PRO A 58 6.07 -7.78 -8.50
C PRO A 58 6.90 -7.13 -9.61
N GLU A 59 8.21 -6.99 -9.41
CA GLU A 59 9.14 -6.40 -10.40
C GLU A 59 9.13 -7.14 -11.74
N GLY A 60 9.00 -8.47 -11.73
CA GLY A 60 8.92 -9.31 -12.93
C GLY A 60 7.55 -9.29 -13.63
N GLY A 61 6.62 -8.47 -13.16
CA GLY A 61 5.21 -8.54 -13.55
C GLY A 61 4.46 -9.66 -12.82
N GLY A 62 3.15 -9.51 -12.72
CA GLY A 62 2.29 -10.45 -12.01
C GLY A 62 1.08 -9.76 -11.38
N ALA A 63 0.39 -10.52 -10.53
CA ALA A 63 -0.76 -10.05 -9.78
C ALA A 63 -0.31 -9.05 -8.70
N GLU A 64 -1.02 -7.92 -8.65
CA GLU A 64 -0.89 -6.95 -7.58
C GLU A 64 -1.42 -7.54 -6.27
N TRP A 65 -0.83 -7.10 -5.15
CA TRP A 65 -1.37 -7.36 -3.83
C TRP A 65 -1.40 -6.08 -2.99
N ILE A 66 -2.23 -6.12 -1.94
CA ILE A 66 -2.51 -4.96 -1.12
C ILE A 66 -1.99 -5.22 0.28
N VAL A 67 -1.28 -4.24 0.83
CA VAL A 67 -0.78 -4.24 2.20
C VAL A 67 -1.48 -3.11 2.95
N ALA A 68 -2.30 -3.48 3.94
CA ALA A 68 -3.07 -2.52 4.73
C ALA A 68 -2.27 -1.92 5.91
N ASP A 69 -1.19 -2.57 6.34
CA ASP A 69 -0.31 -2.08 7.40
C ASP A 69 1.11 -1.87 6.87
N HIS A 70 1.49 -0.60 6.65
CA HIS A 70 2.82 -0.24 6.16
C HIS A 70 3.96 -0.70 7.07
N ARG A 71 3.69 -1.04 8.34
CA ARG A 71 4.72 -1.51 9.27
C ARG A 71 5.25 -2.91 8.92
N THR A 72 4.55 -3.65 8.07
CA THR A 72 5.04 -4.91 7.52
C THR A 72 5.98 -4.70 6.34
N LEU A 73 6.09 -3.46 5.83
CA LEU A 73 6.94 -3.11 4.72
C LEU A 73 8.29 -2.58 5.21
N THR A 74 9.33 -2.99 4.52
CA THR A 74 10.67 -2.41 4.64
C THR A 74 11.15 -1.91 3.28
N GLN A 75 12.09 -0.96 3.28
CA GLN A 75 12.68 -0.45 2.06
C GLN A 75 13.48 -1.56 1.38
N GLY A 76 13.19 -1.82 0.10
CA GLY A 76 13.82 -2.85 -0.71
C GLY A 76 15.18 -2.49 -1.29
#